data_AF-A0A1Y1KLR0-F1
#
_entry.id   AF-A0A1Y1KLR0-F1
#
_cell.length_a   1.000
_cell.length_b   1.000
_cell.length_c   1.000
_cell.angle_alpha   90.00
_cell.angle_beta   90.00
_cell.angle_gamma   90.00
#
_symmetry.space_group_name_H-M   'P 1'
#
loop_
_entity.id
_entity.type
_entity.pdbx_description
1 polymer ?
#
loop_
_entity_poly.entity_id
_entity_poly.type
_entity_poly.pdbx_seq_one_letter_code
_entity_poly.pdbx_strand_id
1 'polypeptide(L)'
;MSEADEVAEDYRHALEDLSSNMRFEISNLTVIARENTEHALAIAEVLQQHILKAPPTKKLPALYVLDSIVKNVGTPYTLYFGRNLFKTFMESYAVVDNNVRRKMEEMLKTWKDPVPGSMDTRPVF
;
A
#
# COMPACT_ATOMS: atom_id res chain seq x y z
N MET A 1 11.01 -21.89 -8.49
CA MET A 1 10.42 -20.61 -8.07
C MET A 1 9.64 -20.10 -9.27
N SER A 2 8.41 -19.63 -9.09
CA SER A 2 7.67 -19.02 -10.20
C SER A 2 8.11 -17.57 -10.39
N GLU A 3 7.87 -16.99 -11.56
CA GLU A 3 8.15 -15.57 -11.83
C GLU A 3 7.39 -14.65 -10.85
N ALA A 4 6.17 -15.02 -10.47
CA ALA A 4 5.40 -14.30 -9.46
C ALA A 4 6.06 -14.35 -8.06
N ASP A 5 6.73 -15.45 -7.70
CA ASP A 5 7.47 -15.57 -6.44
C ASP A 5 8.73 -14.69 -6.45
N GLU A 6 9.41 -14.59 -7.59
CA GLU A 6 10.59 -13.74 -7.78
C GLU A 6 10.22 -12.26 -7.64
N VAL A 7 9.17 -11.81 -8.33
CA VAL A 7 8.66 -10.44 -8.23
C VAL A 7 8.20 -10.13 -6.80
N ALA A 8 7.53 -11.08 -6.13
CA ALA A 8 7.12 -10.93 -4.74
C ALA A 8 8.32 -10.74 -3.79
N GLU A 9 9.39 -11.52 -4.00
CA GLU A 9 10.59 -11.45 -3.19
C GLU A 9 11.35 -10.13 -3.39
N ASP A 10 11.54 -9.72 -4.64
CA ASP A 10 12.19 -8.45 -4.98
C ASP A 10 11.39 -7.26 -4.43
N TYR A 11 10.06 -7.32 -4.53
CA TYR A 11 9.19 -6.29 -3.95
C TYR A 11 9.29 -6.24 -2.43
N ARG A 12 9.42 -7.40 -1.77
CA ARG A 12 9.60 -7.48 -0.31
C ARG A 12 10.91 -6.81 0.11
N HIS A 13 12.00 -7.08 -0.60
CA HIS A 13 13.29 -6.44 -0.33
C HIS A 13 13.23 -4.93 -0.52
N ALA A 14 12.60 -4.45 -1.59
CA ALA A 14 12.40 -3.02 -1.79
C ALA A 14 11.57 -2.36 -0.67
N LEU A 15 10.63 -3.08 -0.06
CA LEU A 15 9.87 -2.60 1.10
C LEU A 15 10.68 -2.55 2.39
N GLU A 16 11.64 -3.46 2.57
CA GLU A 16 12.52 -3.48 3.75
C GLU A 16 13.38 -2.21 3.84
N ASP A 17 13.78 -1.69 2.68
CA ASP A 17 14.54 -0.45 2.50
C ASP A 17 13.72 0.83 2.71
N LEU A 18 12.40 0.73 2.87
CA LEU A 18 11.54 1.90 3.11
C LEU A 18 11.98 2.61 4.41
N SER A 19 12.45 3.86 4.25
CA SER A 19 13.19 4.63 5.23
C SER A 19 12.70 6.09 5.32
N SER A 20 13.52 7.01 5.83
CA SER A 20 13.16 8.42 6.02
C SER A 20 12.94 9.21 4.72
N ASN A 21 13.47 8.76 3.57
CA ASN A 21 13.27 9.42 2.27
C ASN A 21 12.01 8.91 1.53
N MET A 22 10.90 8.89 2.27
CA MET A 22 9.69 8.15 1.93
C MET A 22 9.12 8.49 0.54
N ARG A 23 9.23 9.73 0.05
CA ARG A 23 8.55 10.13 -1.20
C ARG A 23 9.13 9.42 -2.42
N PHE A 24 10.46 9.35 -2.53
CA PHE A 24 11.10 8.71 -3.66
C PHE A 24 10.88 7.19 -3.63
N GLU A 25 11.03 6.58 -2.45
CA GLU A 25 10.84 5.15 -2.24
C GLU A 25 9.39 4.72 -2.53
N ILE A 26 8.40 5.46 -2.02
CA ILE A 26 6.98 5.23 -2.33
C ILE A 26 6.74 5.34 -3.84
N SER A 27 7.30 6.36 -4.49
CA SER A 27 7.15 6.52 -5.94
C SER A 27 7.76 5.34 -6.69
N ASN A 28 8.95 4.90 -6.30
CA ASN A 28 9.63 3.76 -6.90
C ASN A 28 8.83 2.47 -6.75
N LEU A 29 8.37 2.16 -5.53
CA LEU A 29 7.51 1.00 -5.24
C LEU A 29 6.18 1.05 -6.02
N THR A 30 5.65 2.24 -6.26
CA THR A 30 4.45 2.44 -7.09
C THR A 30 4.73 2.18 -8.58
N VAL A 31 5.90 2.58 -9.08
CA VAL A 31 6.33 2.28 -10.45
C VAL A 31 6.53 0.78 -10.64
N ILE A 32 7.22 0.11 -9.71
CA ILE A 32 7.40 -1.35 -9.76
C ILE A 32 6.04 -2.05 -9.79
N ALA A 33 5.09 -1.64 -8.93
CA ALA A 33 3.74 -2.20 -8.94
C ALA A 33 3.00 -1.97 -10.27
N ARG A 34 3.17 -0.80 -10.90
CA ARG A 34 2.58 -0.50 -12.20
C ARG A 34 3.15 -1.40 -13.31
N GLU A 35 4.48 -1.56 -13.33
CA GLU A 35 5.18 -2.33 -14.36
C GLU A 35 4.92 -3.83 -14.24
N ASN A 36 4.63 -4.33 -13.03
CA ASN A 36 4.40 -5.74 -12.75
C ASN A 36 2.92 -6.06 -12.47
N THR A 37 2.00 -5.38 -13.17
CA THR A 37 0.55 -5.53 -12.94
C THR A 37 0.05 -6.97 -13.18
N GLU A 38 0.73 -7.75 -14.01
CA GLU A 38 0.43 -9.18 -14.21
C GLU A 38 0.65 -10.03 -12.94
N HIS A 39 1.53 -9.57 -12.04
CA HIS A 39 1.82 -10.17 -10.74
C HIS A 39 1.20 -9.40 -9.58
N ALA A 40 0.20 -8.55 -9.85
CA ALA A 40 -0.39 -7.64 -8.86
C ALA A 40 -0.93 -8.33 -7.60
N LEU A 41 -1.43 -9.58 -7.71
CA LEU A 41 -1.87 -10.33 -6.53
C LEU A 41 -0.71 -10.61 -5.57
N ALA A 42 0.43 -11.07 -6.10
CA ALA A 42 1.61 -11.38 -5.30
C ALA A 42 2.18 -10.12 -4.62
N ILE A 43 2.26 -9.02 -5.37
CA ILE A 43 2.67 -7.71 -4.84
C ILE A 43 1.72 -7.22 -3.73
N ALA A 44 0.41 -7.33 -3.95
CA ALA A 44 -0.58 -6.92 -2.96
C ALA A 44 -0.46 -7.74 -1.66
N GLU A 45 -0.29 -9.06 -1.78
CA GLU A 45 -0.11 -9.95 -0.63
C GLU A 45 1.17 -9.63 0.14
N VAL A 46 2.29 -9.44 -0.55
CA VAL A 46 3.57 -9.06 0.06
C VAL A 46 3.45 -7.73 0.80
N LEU A 47 2.87 -6.70 0.18
CA LEU A 47 2.71 -5.39 0.80
C LEU A 47 1.83 -5.46 2.05
N GLN A 48 0.69 -6.17 1.98
CA GLN A 48 -0.18 -6.36 3.13
C GLN A 48 0.54 -7.09 4.27
N GLN A 49 1.29 -8.16 3.96
CA GLN A 49 2.07 -8.88 4.95
C GLN A 49 3.15 -8.00 5.57
N HIS A 50 3.83 -7.17 4.77
CA HIS A 50 4.83 -6.22 5.25
C HIS A 50 4.18 -5.21 6.22
N ILE A 51 3.04 -4.62 5.85
CA ILE A 51 2.29 -3.69 6.72
C ILE A 51 1.99 -4.34 8.07
N LEU A 52 1.51 -5.58 8.08
CA LEU A 52 1.16 -6.30 9.31
C LEU A 52 2.39 -6.60 10.18
N LYS A 53 3.51 -7.02 9.58
CA LYS A 53 4.74 -7.42 10.30
C LYS A 53 5.65 -6.25 10.69
N ALA A 54 5.55 -5.11 10.00
CA ALA A 54 6.42 -3.96 10.24
C ALA A 54 6.30 -3.41 11.67
N PRO A 55 7.40 -2.90 12.25
CA PRO A 55 7.35 -2.21 13.54
C PRO A 55 6.44 -0.98 13.47
N PRO A 56 5.83 -0.53 14.58
CA PRO A 56 4.85 0.56 14.58
C PRO A 56 5.30 1.82 13.81
N THR A 57 6.58 2.19 13.89
CA THR A 57 7.15 3.35 13.21
C THR A 57 7.21 3.23 11.68
N LYS A 58 7.20 2.00 11.14
CA LYS A 58 7.25 1.72 9.69
C LYS A 58 5.88 1.40 9.08
N LYS A 59 4.82 1.24 9.89
CA LYS A 59 3.47 0.90 9.39
C LYS A 59 2.86 1.99 8.52
N LEU A 60 2.97 3.26 8.92
CA LEU A 60 2.42 4.37 8.16
C LEU A 60 3.12 4.57 6.80
N PRO A 61 4.47 4.56 6.71
CA PRO A 61 5.15 4.55 5.41
C PRO A 61 4.65 3.45 4.47
N ALA A 62 4.53 2.21 4.97
CA ALA A 62 4.06 1.09 4.15
C ALA A 62 2.59 1.27 3.71
N LEU A 63 1.74 1.85 4.56
CA LEU A 63 0.37 2.21 4.18
C LEU A 63 0.32 3.30 3.12
N TYR A 64 1.27 4.23 3.09
CA TYR A 64 1.38 5.21 2.01
C TYR A 64 1.80 4.59 0.67
N VAL A 65 2.55 3.48 0.69
CA VAL A 65 2.79 2.69 -0.53
C VAL A 65 1.47 2.13 -1.06
N LEU A 66 0.66 1.52 -0.18
CA LEU A 66 -0.66 1.02 -0.56
C LEU A 66 -1.54 2.13 -1.12
N ASP A 67 -1.62 3.27 -0.42
CA ASP A 67 -2.37 4.47 -0.85
C ASP A 67 -1.94 4.95 -2.24
N SER A 68 -0.63 5.04 -2.47
CA SER A 68 -0.08 5.46 -3.76
C SER A 68 -0.42 4.48 -4.89
N ILE A 69 -0.34 3.17 -4.64
CA ILE A 69 -0.70 2.15 -5.65
C ILE A 69 -2.17 2.25 -6.02
N VAL A 70 -3.08 2.34 -5.04
CA VAL A 70 -4.53 2.36 -5.34
C VAL A 70 -4.97 3.65 -6.04
N LYS A 71 -4.30 4.78 -5.76
CA LYS A 71 -4.61 6.06 -6.40
C LYS A 71 -3.99 6.21 -7.79
N ASN A 72 -2.77 5.69 -8.00
CA ASN A 72 -2.00 5.94 -9.22
C ASN A 72 -2.00 4.77 -10.20
N VAL A 73 -2.31 3.56 -9.75
CA VAL A 73 -2.38 2.33 -10.56
C VAL A 73 -3.82 1.81 -10.61
N GLY A 74 -4.50 1.73 -9.47
CA GLY A 74 -5.90 1.34 -9.40
C GLY A 74 -6.12 -0.17 -9.56
N THR A 75 -7.11 -0.57 -10.36
CA THR A 75 -7.42 -2.00 -10.63
C THR A 75 -6.24 -2.68 -11.34
N PRO A 76 -5.82 -3.90 -10.93
CA PRO A 76 -6.51 -4.83 -10.02
C PRO A 76 -6.16 -4.68 -8.53
N TYR A 77 -5.25 -3.78 -8.16
CA TYR A 77 -4.80 -3.64 -6.76
C TYR A 77 -5.92 -3.24 -5.80
N THR A 78 -6.84 -2.36 -6.22
CA THR A 78 -8.03 -2.00 -5.43
C THR A 78 -8.88 -3.23 -5.06
N LEU A 79 -9.00 -4.21 -5.97
CA LEU A 79 -9.73 -5.45 -5.70
C LEU A 79 -8.99 -6.36 -4.71
N TYR A 80 -7.67 -6.47 -4.83
CA TYR A 80 -6.87 -7.33 -3.96
C TYR A 80 -6.74 -6.77 -2.55
N PHE A 81 -6.42 -5.48 -2.41
CA PHE A 81 -6.36 -4.82 -1.11
C PHE A 81 -7.74 -4.77 -0.45
N GLY A 82 -8.81 -4.52 -1.21
CA GLY A 82 -10.17 -4.39 -0.70
C GLY A 82 -10.63 -5.61 0.11
N ARG A 83 -10.22 -6.82 -0.29
CA ARG A 83 -10.56 -8.08 0.41
C ARG A 83 -10.10 -8.11 1.87
N ASN A 84 -8.99 -7.46 2.18
CA ASN A 84 -8.30 -7.53 3.47
C ASN A 84 -8.02 -6.16 4.08
N LEU A 85 -8.62 -5.10 3.53
CA LEU A 85 -8.32 -3.71 3.89
C LEU A 85 -8.62 -3.44 5.35
N PHE A 86 -9.80 -3.89 5.82
CA PHE A 86 -10.23 -3.71 7.21
C PHE A 86 -9.21 -4.33 8.18
N LYS A 87 -8.82 -5.59 7.96
CA LYS A 87 -7.84 -6.29 8.79
C LYS A 87 -6.50 -5.57 8.79
N THR A 88 -5.95 -5.31 7.61
CA THR A 88 -4.63 -4.68 7.42
C THR A 88 -4.56 -3.31 8.09
N PHE A 89 -5.62 -2.50 7.94
CA PHE A 89 -5.69 -1.17 8.54
C PHE A 89 -5.87 -1.25 10.05
N MET A 90 -6.82 -2.04 10.57
CA MET A 90 -7.14 -2.08 12.00
C MET A 90 -6.04 -2.70 12.85
N GLU A 91 -5.40 -3.78 12.40
CA GLU A 91 -4.27 -4.37 13.11
C GLU A 91 -3.09 -3.41 13.18
N SER A 92 -2.86 -2.62 12.12
CA SER A 92 -1.85 -1.57 12.11
C SER A 92 -2.21 -0.40 13.02
N TYR A 93 -3.45 0.08 12.94
CA TYR A 93 -3.98 1.18 13.73
C TYR A 93 -3.91 0.91 15.25
N ALA A 94 -4.16 -0.34 15.65
CA ALA A 94 -4.19 -0.76 17.05
C ALA A 94 -2.84 -0.56 17.76
N VAL A 95 -1.72 -0.68 17.05
CA VAL A 95 -0.38 -0.74 17.66
C VAL A 95 0.47 0.53 17.47
N VAL A 96 -0.04 1.53 16.75
CA VAL A 96 0.67 2.80 16.52
C VAL A 96 0.21 3.88 17.49
N ASP A 97 1.03 4.91 17.67
CA ASP A 97 0.71 6.06 18.53
C ASP A 97 -0.36 6.98 17.93
N ASN A 98 -0.88 7.90 18.75
CA ASN A 98 -1.97 8.80 18.36
C ASN A 98 -1.61 9.76 17.21
N ASN A 99 -0.34 10.17 17.06
CA ASN A 99 0.06 11.04 15.96
C ASN A 99 0.00 10.28 14.64
N VAL A 100 0.44 9.03 14.64
CA VAL A 100 0.33 8.14 13.47
C VAL A 100 -1.13 7.82 13.16
N ARG A 101 -1.97 7.54 14.17
CA ARG A 101 -3.42 7.29 13.99
C ARG A 101 -4.12 8.43 13.24
N ARG A 102 -3.86 9.68 13.61
CA ARG A 102 -4.44 10.85 12.93
C ARG A 102 -4.10 10.86 11.44
N LYS A 103 -2.85 10.59 11.08
CA LYS A 103 -2.42 10.50 9.68
C LYS A 103 -3.06 9.33 8.94
N MET A 104 -3.23 8.19 9.61
CA MET A 104 -3.95 7.05 9.04
C MET A 104 -5.44 7.36 8.81
N GLU A 105 -6.08 8.09 9.72
CA GLU A 105 -7.47 8.55 9.57
C GLU A 105 -7.65 9.56 8.45
N GLU A 106 -6.72 10.51 8.31
CA GLU A 106 -6.68 11.45 7.19
C GLU A 106 -6.58 10.72 5.86
N MET A 107 -5.66 9.76 5.75
CA MET A 107 -5.51 8.91 4.57
C MET A 107 -6.79 8.11 4.28
N LEU A 108 -7.39 7.46 5.30
CA LEU A 108 -8.61 6.67 5.15
C LEU A 108 -9.79 7.51 4.65
N LYS A 109 -9.90 8.78 5.06
CA LYS A 109 -10.93 9.70 4.53
C LYS A 109 -10.79 9.87 3.03
N THR A 110 -9.57 10.00 2.51
CA THR A 110 -9.33 10.16 1.06
C THR A 110 -9.72 8.95 0.23
N TRP A 111 -9.89 7.77 0.84
CA TRP A 111 -10.35 6.58 0.11
C TRP A 111 -11.84 6.55 -0.15
N LYS A 112 -12.61 7.36 0.61
CA LYS A 112 -14.07 7.48 0.46
C LYS A 112 -14.46 8.48 -0.63
N ASP A 113 -13.49 9.22 -1.16
CA ASP A 113 -13.66 10.22 -2.20
C ASP A 113 -12.99 9.75 -3.49
N PRO A 114 -13.38 10.31 -4.65
CA PRO A 114 -12.67 10.07 -5.90
C PRO A 114 -11.23 10.58 -5.82
N VAL A 115 -10.34 9.94 -6.57
CA VAL A 115 -8.94 10.39 -6.64
C VAL A 115 -8.92 11.84 -7.18
N PRO A 116 -8.28 12.80 -6.47
CA PRO A 116 -8.25 14.19 -6.93
C PRO A 116 -7.68 14.33 -8.34
N GLY A 117 -8.42 15.00 -9.22
CA GLY A 117 -8.03 15.19 -10.62
C GLY A 117 -8.33 14.00 -11.54
N SER A 118 -8.90 12.91 -11.02
CA SER A 118 -9.40 11.81 -11.84
C SER A 118 -10.71 12.17 -12.53
N MET A 119 -10.93 11.66 -13.74
CA MET A 119 -12.24 11.68 -14.40
C MET A 119 -13.19 10.61 -13.85
N ASP A 120 -12.66 9.59 -13.17
CA ASP A 120 -13.46 8.58 -12.48
C ASP A 120 -13.98 9.15 -11.16
N THR A 121 -15.30 9.20 -11.01
CA THR A 121 -15.99 9.75 -9.84
C THR A 121 -16.29 8.69 -8.77
N ARG A 122 -15.81 7.47 -8.95
CA ARG A 122 -15.94 6.41 -7.94
C ARG A 122 -14.92 6.62 -6.83
N PRO A 123 -15.26 6.26 -5.58
CA PRO A 123 -14.30 6.24 -4.49
C PRO A 123 -13.19 5.21 -4.77
N VAL A 124 -12.06 5.36 -4.08
CA VAL A 124 -10.94 4.42 -4.18
C VAL A 124 -11.34 3.02 -3.72
N PHE A 125 -12.14 2.93 -2.66
CA PHE A 125 -12.69 1.70 -2.07
C PHE A 125 -14.17 1.81 -1.77
#